data_AF-G8TF59-F1
#
_entry.id   AF-G8TF59-F1
#
_cell.length_a   1.000
_cell.length_b   1.000
_cell.length_c   1.000
_cell.angle_alpha   90.00
_cell.angle_beta   90.00
_cell.angle_gamma   90.00
#
_symmetry.space_group_name_H-M   'P 1'
#
loop_
_entity.id
_entity.type
_entity.pdbx_description
1 polymer ?
#
loop_
_entity_poly.entity_id
_entity_poly.type
_entity_poly.pdbx_seq_one_letter_code
_entity_poly.pdbx_strand_id
1 'polypeptide(L)'
;MKKIVRNLLLLLMVCMSITLSSQGQAIENPGEYMTAISKARGDMDVKYMQYLSAAAHGRKARKVEKLRAEVIETINQCKYKTTDLPKYKGDNSLRQGSIDYITLCYRVFNEDYKKIVDMEEVAEQSFDAMSAYLLLQDKVSEKLNEGSNQLHKTAMDFAAKYNVRIDSTQNALSNKLDLAGKLNNYTNSVFLIFFKCNWQDMEMVTAMNNKKVNDVEQSRNSLLRFATDGLKGLDTLKSFNGDPSLANACRDVLKYYKKMAEADVPKLTDFYLKEENFTKTKKSFEAKPTSSRTKEDVDGFNKTVNEYNEAVNNFNKTNNTMNKERTQTMNTWEAVQKKFADANMPYYKG
;
A
#
# COMPACT_ATOMS: atom_id res chain seq x y z
N MET A 1 30.96 59.11 -50.17
CA MET A 1 31.53 58.30 -49.06
C MET A 1 31.34 58.91 -47.67
N LYS A 2 31.58 60.22 -47.41
CA LYS A 2 31.45 60.82 -46.06
C LYS A 2 30.04 60.81 -45.43
N LYS A 3 28.95 60.84 -46.22
CA LYS A 3 27.56 60.75 -45.70
C LYS A 3 27.15 59.34 -45.27
N ILE A 4 27.71 58.30 -45.89
CA ILE A 4 27.38 56.90 -45.58
C ILE A 4 28.07 56.46 -44.29
N VAL A 5 29.33 56.88 -44.08
CA VAL A 5 30.08 56.61 -42.83
C VAL A 5 29.46 57.32 -41.62
N ARG A 6 28.88 58.51 -41.81
CA ARG A 6 28.19 59.25 -40.72
C ARG A 6 26.88 58.60 -40.29
N ASN A 7 26.14 58.00 -41.23
CA ASN A 7 24.91 57.26 -40.92
C ASN A 7 25.19 55.86 -40.36
N LEU A 8 26.33 55.24 -40.71
CA LEU A 8 26.76 53.96 -40.13
C LEU A 8 27.25 54.13 -38.67
N LEU A 9 27.91 55.24 -38.34
CA LEU A 9 28.32 55.56 -36.97
C LEU A 9 27.14 55.88 -36.04
N LEU A 10 26.09 56.52 -36.57
CA LEU A 10 24.84 56.78 -35.83
C LEU A 10 24.01 55.50 -35.60
N LEU A 11 24.08 54.52 -36.51
CA LEU A 11 23.42 53.22 -36.33
C LEU A 11 24.14 52.33 -35.31
N LEU A 12 25.48 52.39 -35.26
CA LEU A 12 26.28 51.62 -34.29
C LEU A 12 26.17 52.15 -32.85
N MET A 13 25.92 53.46 -32.68
CA MET A 13 25.80 54.10 -31.36
C MET A 13 24.40 53.91 -30.72
N VAL A 14 23.39 53.54 -31.51
CA VAL A 14 22.04 53.21 -31.01
C VAL A 14 21.92 51.74 -30.58
N CYS A 15 22.75 50.83 -31.11
CA CYS A 15 22.75 49.42 -30.71
C CYS A 15 23.50 49.11 -29.39
N MET A 16 24.19 50.09 -28.80
CA MET A 16 24.92 49.93 -27.54
C MET A 16 24.19 50.49 -26.31
N SER A 17 22.99 51.03 -26.52
CA SER A 17 22.17 51.57 -25.45
C SER A 17 21.06 50.58 -25.14
N ILE A 18 21.19 49.94 -23.98
CA ILE A 18 20.10 49.25 -23.28
C ILE A 18 19.88 47.81 -23.76
N THR A 19 20.90 46.98 -23.56
CA THR A 19 20.68 45.68 -22.92
C THR A 19 20.11 45.93 -21.53
N LEU A 20 18.82 46.26 -21.43
CA LEU A 20 18.06 45.97 -20.23
C LEU A 20 18.11 44.45 -20.16
N SER A 21 19.07 43.93 -19.39
CA SER A 21 18.90 42.66 -18.73
C SER A 21 17.46 42.65 -18.22
N SER A 22 16.64 41.80 -18.81
CA SER A 22 15.37 41.38 -18.26
C SER A 22 15.70 40.73 -16.92
N GLN A 23 15.99 41.56 -15.92
CA GLN A 23 15.84 41.16 -14.54
C GLN A 23 14.33 41.06 -14.40
N GLY A 24 13.82 39.83 -14.37
CA GLY A 24 12.44 39.59 -13.96
C GLY A 24 12.14 40.47 -12.76
N GLN A 25 10.97 41.12 -12.75
CA GLN A 25 10.59 42.08 -11.72
C GLN A 25 11.02 41.57 -10.35
N ALA A 26 11.92 42.32 -9.70
CA ALA A 26 12.41 41.94 -8.39
C ALA A 26 11.22 41.90 -7.43
N ILE A 27 10.99 40.74 -6.81
CA ILE A 27 9.92 40.60 -5.82
C ILE A 27 10.41 41.27 -4.53
N GLU A 28 9.91 42.46 -4.24
CA GLU A 28 10.38 43.29 -3.13
C GLU A 28 9.83 42.86 -1.77
N ASN A 29 8.61 42.31 -1.76
CA ASN A 29 7.94 41.85 -0.54
C ASN A 29 8.32 40.38 -0.25
N PRO A 30 8.85 40.07 0.95
CA PRO A 30 9.30 38.71 1.28
C PRO A 30 8.14 37.71 1.36
N GLY A 31 6.93 38.14 1.75
CA GLY A 31 5.73 37.29 1.74
C GLY A 31 5.24 36.99 0.33
N GLU A 32 5.33 37.95 -0.60
CA GLU A 32 5.05 37.70 -2.02
C GLU A 32 6.07 36.74 -2.63
N TYR A 33 7.34 36.84 -2.23
CA TYR A 33 8.38 35.92 -2.67
C TYR A 33 8.13 34.49 -2.19
N MET A 34 7.79 34.31 -0.90
CA MET A 34 7.38 33.02 -0.36
C MET A 34 6.17 32.46 -1.12
N THR A 35 5.19 33.31 -1.43
CA THR A 35 4.00 32.93 -2.20
C THR A 35 4.36 32.49 -3.63
N ALA A 36 5.27 33.20 -4.30
CA ALA A 36 5.75 32.85 -5.63
C ALA A 36 6.46 31.48 -5.65
N ILE A 37 7.31 31.21 -4.65
CA ILE A 37 8.00 29.91 -4.49
C ILE A 37 6.98 28.78 -4.25
N SER A 38 6.03 28.98 -3.33
CA SER A 38 4.99 27.99 -3.05
C SER A 38 4.10 27.73 -4.26
N LYS A 39 3.72 28.78 -5.00
CA LYS A 39 2.91 28.66 -6.22
C LYS A 39 3.66 27.94 -7.35
N ALA A 40 4.96 28.17 -7.51
CA ALA A 40 5.80 27.46 -8.48
C ALA A 40 5.82 25.94 -8.24
N ARG A 41 5.67 25.53 -6.97
CA ARG A 41 5.58 24.13 -6.53
C ARG A 41 4.15 23.56 -6.55
N GLY A 42 3.12 24.37 -6.37
CA GLY A 42 1.77 23.92 -6.02
C GLY A 42 1.20 22.82 -6.92
N ASP A 43 1.42 22.90 -8.23
CA ASP A 43 0.93 21.90 -9.20
C ASP A 43 1.41 20.47 -8.87
N MET A 44 2.65 20.33 -8.42
CA MET A 44 3.23 19.03 -8.03
C MET A 44 2.51 18.44 -6.82
N ASP A 45 2.24 19.25 -5.79
CA ASP A 45 1.56 18.78 -4.59
C ASP A 45 0.11 18.36 -4.88
N VAL A 46 -0.56 19.11 -5.75
CA VAL A 46 -1.90 18.79 -6.27
C VAL A 46 -1.88 17.42 -6.94
N LYS A 47 -0.93 17.20 -7.87
CA LYS A 47 -0.81 15.92 -8.59
C LYS A 47 -0.42 14.77 -7.67
N TYR A 48 0.46 15.00 -6.71
CA TYR A 48 0.82 13.98 -5.74
C TYR A 48 -0.39 13.56 -4.89
N MET A 49 -1.19 14.51 -4.42
CA MET A 49 -2.42 14.18 -3.71
C MET A 49 -3.46 13.45 -4.57
N GLN A 50 -3.56 13.79 -5.87
CA GLN A 50 -4.40 13.02 -6.80
C GLN A 50 -3.93 11.57 -6.91
N TYR A 51 -2.61 11.35 -6.96
CA TYR A 51 -2.01 10.02 -6.97
C TYR A 51 -2.32 9.24 -5.69
N LEU A 52 -2.04 9.81 -4.50
CA LEU A 52 -2.30 9.14 -3.21
C LEU A 52 -3.78 8.79 -3.04
N SER A 53 -4.67 9.74 -3.34
CA SER A 53 -6.12 9.49 -3.30
C SER A 53 -6.52 8.39 -4.29
N ALA A 54 -5.99 8.39 -5.52
CA ALA A 54 -6.30 7.36 -6.51
C ALA A 54 -5.83 5.96 -6.10
N ALA A 55 -4.62 5.85 -5.52
CA ALA A 55 -4.07 4.59 -5.04
C ALA A 55 -4.89 4.03 -3.87
N ALA A 56 -5.22 4.88 -2.88
CA ALA A 56 -5.96 4.48 -1.69
C ALA A 56 -7.41 4.03 -1.97
N HIS A 57 -8.08 4.62 -2.97
CA HIS A 57 -9.44 4.21 -3.36
C HIS A 57 -9.46 3.07 -4.39
N GLY A 58 -8.37 2.31 -4.54
CA GLY A 58 -8.30 1.10 -5.38
C GLY A 58 -8.64 1.35 -6.84
N ARG A 59 -8.26 2.53 -7.39
CA ARG A 59 -8.49 2.80 -8.82
C ARG A 59 -7.63 1.86 -9.67
N LYS A 60 -8.11 1.51 -10.87
CA LYS A 60 -7.43 0.63 -11.83
C LYS A 60 -5.93 0.97 -11.94
N ALA A 61 -5.05 -0.04 -11.87
CA ALA A 61 -3.58 0.12 -11.90
C ALA A 61 -3.09 1.06 -13.01
N ARG A 62 -3.62 0.91 -14.25
CA ARG A 62 -3.32 1.81 -15.39
C ARG A 62 -3.56 3.30 -15.08
N LYS A 63 -4.59 3.62 -14.30
CA LYS A 63 -4.92 5.00 -13.92
C LYS A 63 -3.97 5.53 -12.84
N VAL A 64 -3.55 4.68 -11.90
CA VAL A 64 -2.56 5.03 -10.88
C VAL A 64 -1.20 5.29 -11.55
N GLU A 65 -0.80 4.43 -12.48
CA GLU A 65 0.45 4.60 -13.24
C GLU A 65 0.43 5.86 -14.12
N LYS A 66 -0.71 6.15 -14.79
CA LYS A 66 -0.87 7.41 -15.52
C LYS A 66 -0.66 8.62 -14.61
N LEU A 67 -1.25 8.61 -13.41
CA LEU A 67 -1.09 9.69 -12.43
C LEU A 67 0.36 9.81 -11.95
N ARG A 68 1.07 8.69 -11.76
CA ARG A 68 2.51 8.70 -11.44
C ARG A 68 3.33 9.39 -12.53
N ALA A 69 3.07 9.08 -13.80
CA ALA A 69 3.73 9.75 -14.93
C ALA A 69 3.40 11.26 -14.98
N GLU A 70 2.14 11.64 -14.73
CA GLU A 70 1.73 13.05 -14.65
C GLU A 70 2.42 13.79 -13.48
N VAL A 71 2.65 13.12 -12.34
CA VAL A 71 3.41 13.68 -11.21
C VAL A 71 4.86 13.97 -11.64
N ILE A 72 5.53 13.03 -12.30
CA ILE A 72 6.92 13.21 -12.77
C ILE A 72 7.03 14.39 -13.72
N GLU A 73 6.11 14.50 -14.68
CA GLU A 73 6.09 15.63 -15.63
C GLU A 73 5.91 16.96 -14.89
N THR A 74 5.00 17.00 -13.92
CA THR A 74 4.74 18.21 -13.13
C THR A 74 5.93 18.58 -12.25
N ILE A 75 6.64 17.60 -11.67
CA ILE A 75 7.88 17.82 -10.91
C ILE A 75 8.93 18.53 -11.79
N ASN A 76 9.11 18.07 -13.04
CA ASN A 76 10.05 18.69 -13.98
C ASN A 76 9.67 20.14 -14.26
N GLN A 77 8.39 20.42 -14.55
CA GLN A 77 7.90 21.77 -14.79
C GLN A 77 8.09 22.68 -13.58
N CYS A 78 7.79 22.20 -12.38
CA CYS A 78 8.00 22.93 -11.13
C CYS A 78 9.49 23.27 -10.91
N LYS A 79 10.41 22.38 -11.28
CA LYS A 79 11.85 22.65 -11.19
C LYS A 79 12.25 23.86 -12.02
N TYR A 80 11.77 23.96 -13.26
CA TYR A 80 12.03 25.13 -14.13
C TYR A 80 11.39 26.39 -13.56
N LYS A 81 10.09 26.35 -13.22
CA LYS A 81 9.37 27.48 -12.62
C LYS A 81 10.08 28.04 -11.38
N THR A 82 10.56 27.18 -10.49
CA THR A 82 11.30 27.60 -9.27
C THR A 82 12.70 28.10 -9.58
N THR A 83 13.38 27.52 -10.58
CA THR A 83 14.71 27.96 -11.00
C THR A 83 14.67 29.35 -11.64
N ASP A 84 13.62 29.66 -12.40
CA ASP A 84 13.46 30.95 -13.07
C ASP A 84 13.12 32.10 -12.12
N LEU A 85 12.70 31.80 -10.89
CA LEU A 85 12.49 32.82 -9.87
C LEU A 85 13.84 33.45 -9.44
N PRO A 86 13.91 34.78 -9.32
CA PRO A 86 15.12 35.46 -8.87
C PRO A 86 15.43 35.12 -7.40
N LYS A 87 16.67 35.32 -6.97
CA LYS A 87 17.03 35.28 -5.54
C LYS A 87 16.41 36.49 -4.82
N TYR A 88 15.88 36.31 -3.63
CA TYR A 88 15.31 37.41 -2.87
C TYR A 88 16.42 38.25 -2.22
N LYS A 89 16.69 39.44 -2.76
CA LYS A 89 17.73 40.36 -2.23
C LYS A 89 19.09 39.67 -2.04
N GLY A 90 19.44 38.77 -2.97
CA GLY A 90 20.67 37.95 -2.93
C GLY A 90 20.56 36.66 -2.10
N ASP A 91 19.53 36.49 -1.27
CA ASP A 91 19.29 35.28 -0.50
C ASP A 91 18.68 34.18 -1.37
N ASN A 92 19.37 33.04 -1.45
CA ASN A 92 18.95 31.86 -2.21
C ASN A 92 18.42 30.72 -1.33
N SER A 93 18.34 30.88 -0.01
CA SER A 93 18.01 29.80 0.93
C SER A 93 16.67 29.12 0.62
N LEU A 94 15.58 29.90 0.52
CA LEU A 94 14.25 29.36 0.25
C LEU A 94 14.11 28.77 -1.16
N ARG A 95 14.69 29.43 -2.17
CA ARG A 95 14.68 28.95 -3.55
C ARG A 95 15.45 27.65 -3.69
N GLN A 96 16.65 27.57 -3.11
CA GLN A 96 17.46 26.37 -3.12
C GLN A 96 16.77 25.24 -2.36
N GLY A 97 16.26 25.49 -1.16
CA GLY A 97 15.51 24.48 -0.40
C GLY A 97 14.31 23.94 -1.17
N SER A 98 13.62 24.78 -1.94
CA SER A 98 12.52 24.35 -2.82
C SER A 98 13.00 23.49 -3.98
N ILE A 99 14.10 23.88 -4.64
CA ILE A 99 14.74 23.07 -5.71
C ILE A 99 15.21 21.72 -5.19
N ASP A 100 15.81 21.68 -4.00
CA ASP A 100 16.32 20.45 -3.37
C ASP A 100 15.16 19.49 -3.07
N TYR A 101 14.05 20.00 -2.56
CA TYR A 101 12.84 19.21 -2.34
C TYR A 101 12.23 18.69 -3.65
N ILE A 102 12.08 19.55 -4.66
CA ILE A 102 11.56 19.13 -5.98
C ILE A 102 12.47 18.04 -6.59
N THR A 103 13.78 18.18 -6.44
CA THR A 103 14.76 17.19 -6.92
C THR A 103 14.67 15.88 -6.14
N LEU A 104 14.40 15.92 -4.83
CA LEU A 104 14.10 14.73 -4.04
C LEU A 104 12.84 14.03 -4.56
N CYS A 105 11.75 14.76 -4.75
CA CYS A 105 10.51 14.22 -5.32
C CYS A 105 10.77 13.57 -6.68
N TYR A 106 11.52 14.22 -7.57
CA TYR A 106 11.87 13.66 -8.87
C TYR A 106 12.53 12.28 -8.74
N ARG A 107 13.59 12.18 -7.92
CA ARG A 107 14.30 10.91 -7.69
C ARG A 107 13.37 9.83 -7.14
N VAL A 108 12.55 10.18 -6.16
CA VAL A 108 11.61 9.23 -5.55
C VAL A 108 10.61 8.70 -6.59
N PHE A 109 9.94 9.59 -7.34
CA PHE A 109 8.95 9.19 -8.35
C PHE A 109 9.54 8.46 -9.55
N ASN A 110 10.77 8.78 -9.93
CA ASN A 110 11.42 8.19 -11.09
C ASN A 110 12.16 6.87 -10.77
N GLU A 111 12.77 6.76 -9.59
CA GLU A 111 13.62 5.62 -9.22
C GLU A 111 12.95 4.70 -8.20
N ASP A 112 12.57 5.24 -7.03
CA ASP A 112 12.09 4.42 -5.91
C ASP A 112 10.69 3.86 -6.19
N TYR A 113 9.80 4.64 -6.82
CA TYR A 113 8.49 4.13 -7.24
C TYR A 113 8.57 3.11 -8.38
N LYS A 114 9.59 3.15 -9.23
CA LYS A 114 9.79 2.09 -10.22
C LYS A 114 10.04 0.75 -9.52
N LYS A 115 10.87 0.74 -8.47
CA LYS A 115 11.11 -0.46 -7.66
C LYS A 115 9.84 -0.93 -6.95
N ILE A 116 8.99 -0.01 -6.49
CA ILE A 116 7.68 -0.36 -5.90
C ILE A 116 6.84 -1.12 -6.92
N VAL A 117 6.75 -0.62 -8.16
CA VAL A 117 6.00 -1.30 -9.25
C VAL A 117 6.58 -2.67 -9.54
N ASP A 118 7.91 -2.80 -9.64
CA ASP A 118 8.57 -4.09 -9.90
C ASP A 118 8.31 -5.09 -8.75
N MET A 119 8.26 -4.63 -7.49
CA MET A 119 7.98 -5.48 -6.33
C MET A 119 6.50 -5.84 -6.19
N GLU A 120 5.58 -5.02 -6.70
CA GLU A 120 4.14 -5.27 -6.66
C GLU A 120 3.78 -6.58 -7.37
N GLU A 121 4.45 -6.89 -8.50
CA GLU A 121 4.18 -8.09 -9.31
C GLU A 121 4.40 -9.40 -8.55
N VAL A 122 5.29 -9.40 -7.55
CA VAL A 122 5.64 -10.59 -6.76
C VAL A 122 5.21 -10.48 -5.31
N ALA A 123 4.61 -9.36 -4.90
CA ALA A 123 4.28 -9.08 -3.50
C ALA A 123 3.36 -10.16 -2.90
N GLU A 124 2.38 -10.64 -3.66
CA GLU A 124 1.39 -11.62 -3.16
C GLU A 124 1.93 -13.06 -3.08
N GLN A 125 3.13 -13.33 -3.60
CA GLN A 125 3.70 -14.68 -3.63
C GLN A 125 4.08 -15.20 -2.24
N SER A 126 4.42 -14.31 -1.31
CA SER A 126 4.73 -14.68 0.07
C SER A 126 4.49 -13.52 1.04
N PHE A 127 4.34 -13.85 2.32
CA PHE A 127 4.29 -12.85 3.38
C PHE A 127 5.52 -11.93 3.36
N ASP A 128 6.72 -12.49 3.15
CA ASP A 128 7.96 -11.71 3.16
C ASP A 128 8.03 -10.75 1.96
N ALA A 129 7.58 -11.18 0.78
CA ALA A 129 7.49 -10.32 -0.40
C ALA A 129 6.52 -9.16 -0.18
N MET A 130 5.33 -9.43 0.37
CA MET A 130 4.35 -8.39 0.71
C MET A 130 4.87 -7.43 1.77
N SER A 131 5.52 -7.96 2.83
CA SER A 131 6.12 -7.13 3.88
C SER A 131 7.23 -6.24 3.33
N ALA A 132 8.08 -6.76 2.44
CA ALA A 132 9.14 -5.97 1.81
C ALA A 132 8.56 -4.90 0.88
N TYR A 133 7.52 -5.22 0.12
CA TYR A 133 6.80 -4.28 -0.73
C TYR A 133 6.20 -3.11 0.07
N LEU A 134 5.45 -3.40 1.13
CA LEU A 134 4.84 -2.35 1.97
C LEU A 134 5.89 -1.56 2.75
N LEU A 135 6.96 -2.20 3.22
CA LEU A 135 8.08 -1.50 3.86
C LEU A 135 8.76 -0.52 2.89
N LEU A 136 8.92 -0.89 1.62
CA LEU A 136 9.46 0.02 0.60
C LEU A 136 8.53 1.22 0.40
N GLN A 137 7.21 1.01 0.34
CA GLN A 137 6.24 2.11 0.26
C GLN A 137 6.33 3.05 1.46
N ASP A 138 6.41 2.52 2.67
CA ASP A 138 6.53 3.30 3.91
C ASP A 138 7.84 4.11 3.92
N LYS A 139 8.97 3.51 3.50
CA LYS A 139 10.26 4.20 3.40
C LYS A 139 10.27 5.31 2.36
N VAL A 140 9.59 5.11 1.23
CA VAL A 140 9.39 6.13 0.22
C VAL A 140 8.54 7.29 0.74
N SER A 141 7.46 6.99 1.46
CA SER A 141 6.60 7.99 2.11
C SER A 141 7.36 8.78 3.18
N GLU A 142 8.12 8.11 4.04
CA GLU A 142 8.98 8.71 5.06
C GLU A 142 9.98 9.70 4.45
N LYS A 143 10.69 9.28 3.39
CA LYS A 143 11.65 10.13 2.66
C LYS A 143 10.99 11.39 2.08
N LEU A 144 9.78 11.29 1.53
CA LEU A 144 9.04 12.45 1.01
C LEU A 144 8.58 13.39 2.14
N ASN A 145 8.17 12.84 3.28
CA ASN A 145 7.75 13.61 4.46
C ASN A 145 8.95 14.35 5.09
N GLU A 146 10.09 13.69 5.25
CA GLU A 146 11.33 14.32 5.73
C GLU A 146 11.75 15.50 4.86
N GLY A 147 11.74 15.31 3.53
CA GLY A 147 12.02 16.40 2.59
C GLY A 147 11.02 17.55 2.72
N SER A 148 9.73 17.23 2.91
CA SER A 148 8.68 18.24 3.05
C SER A 148 8.87 19.05 4.33
N ASN A 149 9.19 18.38 5.44
CA ASN A 149 9.48 19.00 6.73
C ASN A 149 10.73 19.89 6.66
N GLN A 150 11.77 19.46 5.94
CA GLN A 150 12.98 20.26 5.76
C GLN A 150 12.70 21.55 4.95
N LEU A 151 11.87 21.48 3.91
CA LEU A 151 11.44 22.67 3.18
C LEU A 151 10.54 23.57 4.04
N HIS A 152 9.62 22.99 4.81
CA HIS A 152 8.79 23.75 5.74
C HIS A 152 9.66 24.54 6.74
N LYS A 153 10.65 23.88 7.35
CA LYS A 153 11.64 24.55 8.22
C LYS A 153 12.37 25.69 7.49
N THR A 154 12.84 25.43 6.27
CA THR A 154 13.51 26.46 5.45
C THR A 154 12.60 27.67 5.19
N ALA A 155 11.30 27.44 4.96
CA ALA A 155 10.32 28.50 4.80
C ALA A 155 10.07 29.29 6.10
N MET A 156 10.01 28.62 7.27
CA MET A 156 9.90 29.29 8.57
C MET A 156 11.13 30.14 8.88
N ASP A 157 12.33 29.61 8.62
CA ASP A 157 13.59 30.32 8.85
C ASP A 157 13.69 31.57 7.98
N PHE A 158 13.30 31.47 6.70
CA PHE A 158 13.23 32.61 5.78
C PHE A 158 12.21 33.65 6.27
N ALA A 159 11.02 33.23 6.68
CA ALA A 159 10.00 34.13 7.20
C ALA A 159 10.47 34.87 8.45
N ALA A 160 11.08 34.17 9.40
CA ALA A 160 11.66 34.78 10.60
C ALA A 160 12.74 35.80 10.25
N LYS A 161 13.66 35.43 9.34
CA LYS A 161 14.75 36.31 8.88
C LYS A 161 14.24 37.62 8.27
N TYR A 162 13.11 37.56 7.55
CA TYR A 162 12.52 38.72 6.86
C TYR A 162 11.24 39.26 7.50
N ASN A 163 10.98 38.89 8.76
CA ASN A 163 9.82 39.34 9.55
C ASN A 163 8.46 39.14 8.86
N VAL A 164 8.30 38.06 8.11
CA VAL A 164 7.03 37.67 7.48
C VAL A 164 6.12 37.02 8.51
N ARG A 165 4.90 37.53 8.66
CA ARG A 165 3.85 36.83 9.42
C ARG A 165 3.24 35.74 8.53
N ILE A 166 3.27 34.50 8.99
CA ILE A 166 2.71 33.37 8.26
C ILE A 166 1.27 33.14 8.71
N ASP A 167 0.35 33.14 7.74
CA ASP A 167 -1.02 32.68 7.96
C ASP A 167 -1.03 31.14 7.91
N SER A 168 -1.44 30.51 9.01
CA SER A 168 -1.47 29.05 9.17
C SER A 168 -2.51 28.36 8.28
N THR A 169 -3.41 29.11 7.64
CA THR A 169 -4.45 28.57 6.75
C THR A 169 -3.94 28.09 5.39
N GLN A 170 -2.72 28.47 4.95
CA GLN A 170 -2.15 28.03 3.68
C GLN A 170 -1.63 26.57 3.65
N ASN A 171 -1.67 25.84 4.78
CA ASN A 171 -1.11 24.48 4.91
C ASN A 171 -2.11 23.34 4.65
N ALA A 172 -3.33 23.61 4.16
CA ALA A 172 -4.36 22.58 4.02
C ALA A 172 -3.94 21.38 3.16
N LEU A 173 -3.12 21.60 2.11
CA LEU A 173 -2.63 20.53 1.25
C LEU A 173 -1.52 19.70 1.93
N SER A 174 -0.59 20.35 2.62
CA SER A 174 0.46 19.69 3.40
C SER A 174 -0.13 18.84 4.53
N ASN A 175 -1.17 19.34 5.21
CA ASN A 175 -1.85 18.60 6.27
C ASN A 175 -2.57 17.36 5.70
N LYS A 176 -3.12 17.45 4.49
CA LYS A 176 -3.72 16.29 3.81
C LYS A 176 -2.69 15.24 3.41
N LEU A 177 -1.51 15.68 2.95
CA LEU A 177 -0.38 14.78 2.64
C LEU A 177 0.09 14.02 3.89
N ASP A 178 0.29 14.73 5.01
CA ASP A 178 0.68 14.12 6.29
C ASP A 178 -0.38 13.13 6.80
N LEU A 179 -1.66 13.51 6.73
CA LEU A 179 -2.77 12.63 7.09
C LEU A 179 -2.80 11.36 6.23
N ALA A 180 -2.63 11.50 4.90
CA ALA A 180 -2.60 10.37 3.98
C ALA A 180 -1.42 9.42 4.27
N GLY A 181 -0.23 9.96 4.57
CA GLY A 181 0.92 9.17 4.97
C GLY A 181 0.67 8.36 6.24
N LYS A 182 0.13 8.99 7.28
CA LYS A 182 -0.23 8.32 8.55
C LYS A 182 -1.29 7.24 8.34
N LEU A 183 -2.29 7.51 7.50
CA LEU A 183 -3.35 6.56 7.17
C LEU A 183 -2.80 5.33 6.44
N ASN A 184 -1.90 5.52 5.48
CA ASN A 184 -1.27 4.42 4.76
C ASN A 184 -0.47 3.53 5.70
N ASN A 185 0.37 4.12 6.57
CA ASN A 185 1.16 3.34 7.55
C ASN A 185 0.26 2.50 8.46
N TYR A 186 -0.83 3.08 8.96
CA TYR A 186 -1.81 2.36 9.77
C TYR A 186 -2.48 1.22 9.00
N THR A 187 -2.95 1.50 7.79
CA THR A 187 -3.63 0.53 6.92
C THR A 187 -2.71 -0.63 6.55
N ASN A 188 -1.45 -0.35 6.20
CA ASN A 188 -0.42 -1.34 5.90
C ASN A 188 -0.15 -2.24 7.11
N SER A 189 -0.07 -1.66 8.31
CA SER A 189 0.15 -2.41 9.55
C SER A 189 -0.99 -3.41 9.83
N VAL A 190 -2.25 -2.98 9.69
CA VAL A 190 -3.40 -3.88 9.87
C VAL A 190 -3.46 -4.91 8.75
N PHE A 191 -3.24 -4.48 7.50
CA PHE A 191 -3.28 -5.36 6.34
C PHE A 191 -2.24 -6.48 6.42
N LEU A 192 -1.01 -6.22 6.89
CA LEU A 192 0.02 -7.26 7.04
C LEU A 192 -0.39 -8.36 8.03
N ILE A 193 -1.08 -7.99 9.12
CA ILE A 193 -1.61 -8.96 10.09
C ILE A 193 -2.64 -9.86 9.42
N PHE A 194 -3.59 -9.27 8.69
CA PHE A 194 -4.57 -10.00 7.90
C PHE A 194 -3.91 -10.90 6.85
N PHE A 195 -3.03 -10.32 6.03
CA PHE A 195 -2.41 -10.95 4.85
C PHE A 195 -1.61 -12.18 5.26
N LYS A 196 -0.86 -12.10 6.38
CA LYS A 196 -0.12 -13.25 6.91
C LYS A 196 -0.99 -14.48 7.14
N CYS A 197 -2.18 -14.26 7.72
CA CYS A 197 -3.12 -15.35 7.99
C CYS A 197 -3.81 -15.81 6.71
N ASN A 198 -4.21 -14.87 5.84
CA ASN A 198 -4.86 -15.19 4.58
C ASN A 198 -3.94 -16.01 3.65
N TRP A 199 -2.67 -15.62 3.51
CA TRP A 199 -1.68 -16.39 2.77
C TRP A 199 -1.52 -17.80 3.32
N GLN A 200 -1.44 -17.94 4.65
CA GLN A 200 -1.34 -19.26 5.28
C GLN A 200 -2.60 -20.13 5.12
N ASP A 201 -3.80 -19.55 5.08
CA ASP A 201 -5.05 -20.26 4.73
C ASP A 201 -5.02 -20.74 3.28
N MET A 202 -4.51 -19.93 2.33
CA MET A 202 -4.35 -20.36 0.93
C MET A 202 -3.40 -21.56 0.78
N GLU A 203 -2.27 -21.54 1.49
CA GLU A 203 -1.35 -22.69 1.54
C GLU A 203 -2.02 -23.93 2.13
N MET A 204 -2.81 -23.75 3.20
CA MET A 204 -3.57 -24.84 3.81
C MET A 204 -4.61 -25.43 2.85
N VAL A 205 -5.37 -24.59 2.15
CA VAL A 205 -6.34 -25.01 1.13
C VAL A 205 -5.64 -25.76 -0.01
N THR A 206 -4.48 -25.29 -0.45
CA THR A 206 -3.67 -25.97 -1.46
C THR A 206 -3.22 -27.35 -0.99
N ALA A 207 -2.74 -27.47 0.25
CA ALA A 207 -2.39 -28.76 0.85
C ALA A 207 -3.60 -29.70 0.97
N MET A 208 -4.77 -29.18 1.33
CA MET A 208 -6.03 -29.93 1.41
C MET A 208 -6.45 -30.46 0.04
N ASN A 209 -6.43 -29.63 -1.00
CA ASN A 209 -6.77 -30.03 -2.36
C ASN A 209 -5.82 -31.12 -2.89
N ASN A 210 -4.55 -31.07 -2.48
CA ASN A 210 -3.55 -32.08 -2.81
C ASN A 210 -3.59 -33.31 -1.88
N LYS A 211 -4.54 -33.37 -0.93
CA LYS A 211 -4.68 -34.44 0.08
C LYS A 211 -3.40 -34.72 0.89
N LYS A 212 -2.55 -33.71 1.07
CA LYS A 212 -1.30 -33.82 1.83
C LYS A 212 -1.54 -33.54 3.31
N VAL A 213 -2.05 -34.54 4.05
CA VAL A 213 -2.49 -34.38 5.45
C VAL A 213 -1.42 -33.74 6.33
N ASN A 214 -0.15 -34.15 6.22
CA ASN A 214 0.94 -33.56 7.00
C ASN A 214 1.12 -32.07 6.72
N ASP A 215 1.03 -31.64 5.46
CA ASP A 215 1.18 -30.24 5.05
C ASP A 215 -0.03 -29.40 5.52
N VAL A 216 -1.23 -30.00 5.54
CA VAL A 216 -2.44 -29.38 6.12
C VAL A 216 -2.24 -29.11 7.62
N GLU A 217 -1.77 -30.11 8.37
CA GLU A 217 -1.55 -30.02 9.81
C GLU A 217 -0.48 -28.97 10.16
N GLN A 218 0.61 -28.91 9.38
CA GLN A 218 1.65 -27.88 9.53
C GLN A 218 1.09 -26.48 9.26
N SER A 219 0.39 -26.31 8.13
CA SER A 219 -0.20 -25.04 7.73
C SER A 219 -1.25 -24.55 8.74
N ARG A 220 -2.09 -25.46 9.25
CA ARG A 220 -3.09 -25.19 10.30
C ARG A 220 -2.44 -24.69 11.58
N ASN A 221 -1.37 -25.33 12.04
CA ASN A 221 -0.67 -24.91 13.27
C ASN A 221 -0.03 -23.52 13.10
N SER A 222 0.55 -23.25 11.92
CA SER A 222 1.06 -21.92 11.59
C SER A 222 -0.05 -20.88 11.55
N LEU A 223 -1.20 -21.18 10.92
CA LEU A 223 -2.35 -20.28 10.87
C LEU A 223 -2.87 -19.95 12.26
N LEU A 224 -3.02 -20.97 13.13
CA LEU A 224 -3.46 -20.79 14.50
C LEU A 224 -2.52 -19.87 15.29
N ARG A 225 -1.21 -20.09 15.17
CA ARG A 225 -0.20 -19.23 15.80
C ARG A 225 -0.29 -17.80 15.26
N PHE A 226 -0.30 -17.62 13.95
CA PHE A 226 -0.36 -16.29 13.33
C PHE A 226 -1.64 -15.53 13.68
N ALA A 227 -2.79 -16.20 13.71
CA ALA A 227 -4.04 -15.60 14.13
C ALA A 227 -3.98 -15.19 15.62
N THR A 228 -3.40 -16.04 16.48
CA THR A 228 -3.25 -15.74 17.91
C THR A 228 -2.32 -14.55 18.16
N ASP A 229 -1.18 -14.51 17.48
CA ASP A 229 -0.23 -13.40 17.60
C ASP A 229 -0.77 -12.11 16.99
N GLY A 230 -1.47 -12.22 15.85
CA GLY A 230 -2.14 -11.10 15.21
C GLY A 230 -3.22 -10.48 16.10
N LEU A 231 -4.01 -11.29 16.82
CA LEU A 231 -4.99 -10.80 17.78
C LEU A 231 -4.32 -9.98 18.90
N LYS A 232 -3.21 -10.46 19.46
CA LYS A 232 -2.42 -9.70 20.45
C LYS A 232 -1.85 -8.41 19.86
N GLY A 233 -1.39 -8.45 18.61
CA GLY A 233 -0.90 -7.26 17.90
C GLY A 233 -1.97 -6.20 17.71
N LEU A 234 -3.21 -6.61 17.43
CA LEU A 234 -4.34 -5.68 17.32
C LEU A 234 -4.76 -5.05 18.65
N ASP A 235 -4.48 -5.70 19.78
CA ASP A 235 -4.82 -5.16 21.11
C ASP A 235 -3.89 -4.01 21.52
N THR A 236 -2.66 -3.97 20.98
CA THR A 236 -1.71 -2.87 21.22
C THR A 236 -1.81 -1.75 20.17
N LEU A 237 -2.52 -2.00 19.08
CA LEU A 237 -2.68 -1.06 17.97
C LEU A 237 -3.72 0.02 18.32
N LYS A 238 -3.29 1.28 18.36
CA LYS A 238 -4.19 2.42 18.56
C LYS A 238 -5.08 2.62 17.33
N SER A 239 -6.37 2.87 17.53
CA SER A 239 -7.30 3.24 16.45
C SER A 239 -6.82 4.50 15.71
N PHE A 240 -6.97 4.50 14.39
CA PHE A 240 -6.63 5.66 13.58
C PHE A 240 -7.71 6.74 13.75
N ASN A 241 -7.33 7.92 14.24
CA ASN A 241 -8.25 9.03 14.50
C ASN A 241 -9.53 8.64 15.27
N GLY A 242 -9.43 7.65 16.16
CA GLY A 242 -10.56 7.14 16.92
C GLY A 242 -11.51 6.19 16.16
N ASP A 243 -11.27 5.90 14.87
CA ASP A 243 -12.01 4.93 14.08
C ASP A 243 -11.40 3.51 14.26
N PRO A 244 -12.07 2.59 14.96
CA PRO A 244 -11.56 1.24 15.20
C PRO A 244 -11.97 0.24 14.09
N SER A 245 -12.71 0.67 13.06
CA SER A 245 -13.43 -0.24 12.17
C SER A 245 -12.52 -1.23 11.44
N LEU A 246 -11.39 -0.76 10.90
CA LEU A 246 -10.44 -1.63 10.20
C LEU A 246 -9.81 -2.68 11.13
N ALA A 247 -9.34 -2.25 12.30
CA ALA A 247 -8.76 -3.18 13.29
C ALA A 247 -9.80 -4.19 13.79
N ASN A 248 -11.06 -3.77 13.98
CA ASN A 248 -12.14 -4.67 14.36
C ASN A 248 -12.45 -5.70 13.28
N ALA A 249 -12.54 -5.28 12.01
CA ALA A 249 -12.76 -6.22 10.90
C ALA A 249 -11.60 -7.22 10.77
N CYS A 250 -10.35 -6.77 10.93
CA CYS A 250 -9.19 -7.67 10.97
C CYS A 250 -9.32 -8.67 12.14
N ARG A 251 -9.72 -8.20 13.33
CA ARG A 251 -9.92 -9.05 14.51
C ARG A 251 -10.94 -10.16 14.25
N ASP A 252 -12.04 -9.84 13.56
CA ASP A 252 -13.08 -10.82 13.23
C ASP A 252 -12.57 -11.87 12.23
N VAL A 253 -11.77 -11.46 11.23
CA VAL A 253 -11.08 -12.39 10.33
C VAL A 253 -10.15 -13.33 11.10
N LEU A 254 -9.33 -12.79 12.01
CA LEU A 254 -8.40 -13.61 12.80
C LEU A 254 -9.12 -14.59 13.73
N LYS A 255 -10.23 -14.17 14.35
CA LYS A 255 -11.09 -15.06 15.14
C LYS A 255 -11.65 -16.20 14.30
N TYR A 256 -12.09 -15.89 13.08
CA TYR A 256 -12.54 -16.91 12.13
C TYR A 256 -11.41 -17.90 11.80
N TYR A 257 -10.22 -17.42 11.40
CA TYR A 257 -9.09 -18.29 11.11
C TYR A 257 -8.68 -19.16 12.30
N LYS A 258 -8.68 -18.58 13.51
CA LYS A 258 -8.41 -19.29 14.75
C LYS A 258 -9.42 -20.42 14.98
N LYS A 259 -10.73 -20.12 14.94
CA LYS A 259 -11.80 -21.11 15.08
C LYS A 259 -11.65 -22.23 14.05
N MET A 260 -11.47 -21.87 12.78
CA MET A 260 -11.34 -22.81 11.68
C MET A 260 -10.16 -23.75 11.90
N ALA A 261 -8.99 -23.20 12.28
CA ALA A 261 -7.79 -23.98 12.56
C ALA A 261 -7.94 -24.88 13.80
N GLU A 262 -8.62 -24.43 14.85
CA GLU A 262 -8.80 -25.20 16.10
C GLU A 262 -9.83 -26.32 15.96
N ALA A 263 -10.92 -26.09 15.24
CA ALA A 263 -12.11 -26.94 15.33
C ALA A 263 -12.53 -27.58 14.00
N ASP A 264 -12.36 -26.89 12.87
CA ASP A 264 -12.95 -27.33 11.60
C ASP A 264 -11.95 -28.12 10.75
N VAL A 265 -10.72 -27.62 10.60
CA VAL A 265 -9.67 -28.31 9.84
C VAL A 265 -9.35 -29.72 10.38
N PRO A 266 -9.26 -29.96 11.71
CA PRO A 266 -9.05 -31.31 12.23
C PRO A 266 -10.14 -32.32 11.81
N LYS A 267 -11.39 -31.88 11.65
CA LYS A 267 -12.48 -32.75 11.17
C LYS A 267 -12.32 -33.08 9.68
N LEU A 268 -11.74 -32.16 8.91
CA LEU A 268 -11.45 -32.38 7.49
C LEU A 268 -10.26 -33.32 7.32
N THR A 269 -9.24 -33.25 8.17
CA THR A 269 -8.10 -34.18 8.12
C THR A 269 -8.46 -35.58 8.62
N ASP A 270 -9.36 -35.72 9.61
CA ASP A 270 -9.93 -37.02 10.03
C ASP A 270 -10.58 -37.78 8.86
N PHE A 271 -11.29 -37.06 7.98
CA PHE A 271 -11.86 -37.66 6.77
C PHE A 271 -10.80 -38.26 5.85
N TYR A 272 -9.69 -37.56 5.59
CA TYR A 272 -8.62 -38.09 4.74
C TYR A 272 -7.97 -39.36 5.32
N LEU A 273 -7.79 -39.42 6.63
CA LEU A 273 -7.28 -40.63 7.30
C LEU A 273 -8.25 -41.81 7.17
N LYS A 274 -9.56 -41.56 7.33
CA LYS A 274 -10.60 -42.57 7.16
C LYS A 274 -10.76 -43.01 5.69
N GLU A 275 -10.60 -42.09 4.74
CA GLU A 275 -10.58 -42.39 3.30
C GLU A 275 -9.41 -43.33 2.95
N GLU A 276 -8.23 -43.05 3.48
CA GLU A 276 -7.04 -43.90 3.29
C GLU A 276 -7.25 -45.29 3.90
N ASN A 277 -7.74 -45.36 5.15
CA ASN A 277 -8.01 -46.62 5.83
C ASN A 277 -9.08 -47.46 5.11
N PHE A 278 -10.16 -46.83 4.66
CA PHE A 278 -11.19 -47.47 3.86
C PHE A 278 -10.61 -48.02 2.54
N THR A 279 -9.83 -47.21 1.82
CA THR A 279 -9.19 -47.63 0.56
C THR A 279 -8.26 -48.84 0.76
N LYS A 280 -7.46 -48.83 1.83
CA LYS A 280 -6.57 -49.95 2.19
C LYS A 280 -7.37 -51.20 2.57
N THR A 281 -8.40 -51.06 3.39
CA THR A 281 -9.24 -52.18 3.86
C THR A 281 -10.02 -52.79 2.69
N LYS A 282 -10.58 -51.96 1.81
CA LYS A 282 -11.25 -52.38 0.58
C LYS A 282 -10.34 -53.21 -0.32
N LYS A 283 -9.12 -52.73 -0.60
CA LYS A 283 -8.14 -53.48 -1.41
C LYS A 283 -7.82 -54.84 -0.79
N SER A 284 -7.58 -54.89 0.52
CA SER A 284 -7.28 -56.14 1.24
C SER A 284 -8.46 -57.12 1.21
N PHE A 285 -9.69 -56.63 1.37
CA PHE A 285 -10.90 -57.44 1.33
C PHE A 285 -11.21 -57.97 -0.08
N GLU A 286 -11.02 -57.13 -1.11
CA GLU A 286 -11.22 -57.48 -2.52
C GLU A 286 -10.17 -58.47 -3.03
N ALA A 287 -8.94 -58.42 -2.51
CA ALA A 287 -7.88 -59.38 -2.83
C ALA A 287 -8.16 -60.80 -2.34
N LYS A 288 -9.04 -60.98 -1.34
CA LYS A 288 -9.46 -62.31 -0.87
C LYS A 288 -10.56 -62.90 -1.77
N PRO A 289 -10.39 -64.13 -2.30
CA PRO A 289 -11.45 -64.86 -2.97
C PRO A 289 -12.72 -64.91 -2.12
N THR A 290 -13.89 -64.79 -2.75
CA THR A 290 -15.17 -64.80 -2.04
C THR A 290 -15.35 -66.04 -1.16
N SER A 291 -14.87 -67.20 -1.62
CA SER A 291 -14.93 -68.46 -0.89
C SER A 291 -14.03 -68.53 0.34
N SER A 292 -13.03 -67.64 0.46
CA SER A 292 -12.07 -67.63 1.58
C SER A 292 -12.30 -66.47 2.56
N ARG A 293 -13.36 -65.68 2.38
CA ARG A 293 -13.71 -64.58 3.28
C ARG A 293 -14.35 -65.14 4.54
N THR A 294 -13.87 -64.72 5.70
CA THR A 294 -14.50 -65.07 6.97
C THR A 294 -15.56 -64.04 7.37
N LYS A 295 -16.34 -64.36 8.41
CA LYS A 295 -17.29 -63.39 8.98
C LYS A 295 -16.57 -62.16 9.52
N GLU A 296 -15.41 -62.36 10.15
CA GLU A 296 -14.57 -61.29 10.68
C GLU A 296 -14.07 -60.36 9.57
N ASP A 297 -13.74 -60.90 8.39
CA ASP A 297 -13.37 -60.09 7.22
C ASP A 297 -14.52 -59.17 6.78
N VAL A 298 -15.73 -59.71 6.73
CA VAL A 298 -16.95 -58.97 6.33
C VAL A 298 -17.31 -57.91 7.38
N ASP A 299 -17.29 -58.27 8.66
CA ASP A 299 -17.60 -57.37 9.77
C ASP A 299 -16.57 -56.23 9.85
N GLY A 300 -15.28 -56.53 9.66
CA GLY A 300 -14.22 -55.54 9.59
C GLY A 300 -14.39 -54.57 8.42
N PHE A 301 -14.67 -55.08 7.22
CA PHE A 301 -14.94 -54.23 6.05
C PHE A 301 -16.18 -53.35 6.28
N ASN A 302 -17.30 -53.91 6.73
CA ASN A 302 -18.54 -53.18 7.01
C ASN A 302 -18.34 -52.08 8.06
N LYS A 303 -17.54 -52.34 9.10
CA LYS A 303 -17.17 -51.33 10.09
C LYS A 303 -16.47 -50.14 9.42
N THR A 304 -15.45 -50.39 8.58
CA THR A 304 -14.73 -49.32 7.87
C THR A 304 -15.60 -48.57 6.86
N VAL A 305 -16.57 -49.24 6.23
CA VAL A 305 -17.57 -48.60 5.36
C VAL A 305 -18.42 -47.61 6.16
N ASN A 306 -18.91 -48.01 7.34
CA ASN A 306 -19.71 -47.13 8.19
C ASN A 306 -18.92 -45.91 8.67
N GLU A 307 -17.69 -46.12 9.16
CA GLU A 307 -16.79 -45.04 9.58
C GLU A 307 -16.49 -44.05 8.44
N TYR A 308 -16.26 -44.57 7.22
CA TYR A 308 -16.05 -43.74 6.04
C TYR A 308 -17.29 -42.94 5.65
N ASN A 309 -18.48 -43.57 5.63
CA ASN A 309 -19.74 -42.89 5.29
C ASN A 309 -20.07 -41.77 6.29
N GLU A 310 -19.86 -42.01 7.59
CA GLU A 310 -19.99 -40.98 8.62
C GLU A 310 -19.01 -39.82 8.41
N ALA A 311 -17.75 -40.14 8.07
CA ALA A 311 -16.73 -39.14 7.79
C ALA A 311 -17.04 -38.29 6.56
N VAL A 312 -17.57 -38.89 5.48
CA VAL A 312 -18.05 -38.17 4.28
C VAL A 312 -19.11 -37.15 4.65
N ASN A 313 -20.11 -37.54 5.45
CA ASN A 313 -21.18 -36.64 5.87
C ASN A 313 -20.63 -35.45 6.70
N ASN A 314 -19.73 -35.74 7.65
CA ASN A 314 -19.10 -34.73 8.48
C ASN A 314 -18.19 -33.79 7.69
N PHE A 315 -17.41 -34.33 6.73
CA PHE A 315 -16.58 -33.55 5.83
C PHE A 315 -17.42 -32.58 5.00
N ASN A 316 -18.46 -33.09 4.33
CA ASN A 316 -19.33 -32.27 3.48
C ASN A 316 -19.98 -31.13 4.27
N LYS A 317 -20.51 -31.42 5.47
CA LYS A 317 -21.14 -30.42 6.33
C LYS A 317 -20.13 -29.36 6.80
N THR A 318 -18.96 -29.79 7.29
CA THR A 318 -17.91 -28.90 7.80
C THR A 318 -17.36 -28.03 6.67
N ASN A 319 -17.03 -28.62 5.52
CA ASN A 319 -16.49 -27.92 4.37
C ASN A 319 -17.45 -26.86 3.82
N ASN A 320 -18.74 -27.20 3.68
CA ASN A 320 -19.76 -26.24 3.23
C ASN A 320 -19.92 -25.07 4.21
N THR A 321 -19.94 -25.35 5.52
CA THR A 321 -20.03 -24.31 6.56
C THR A 321 -18.80 -23.41 6.53
N MET A 322 -17.61 -24.00 6.51
CA MET A 322 -16.33 -23.29 6.47
C MET A 322 -16.24 -22.38 5.24
N ASN A 323 -16.60 -22.86 4.05
CA ASN A 323 -16.54 -22.07 2.81
C ASN A 323 -17.52 -20.89 2.82
N LYS A 324 -18.72 -21.08 3.38
CA LYS A 324 -19.70 -20.01 3.55
C LYS A 324 -19.19 -18.94 4.52
N GLU A 325 -18.70 -19.36 5.69
CA GLU A 325 -18.14 -18.44 6.68
C GLU A 325 -16.91 -17.70 6.14
N ARG A 326 -16.01 -18.39 5.41
CA ARG A 326 -14.84 -17.78 4.73
C ARG A 326 -15.30 -16.64 3.83
N THR A 327 -16.22 -16.94 2.92
CA THR A 327 -16.72 -15.98 1.93
C THR A 327 -17.36 -14.77 2.61
N GLN A 328 -18.21 -14.99 3.61
CA GLN A 328 -18.86 -13.90 4.34
C GLN A 328 -17.84 -13.02 5.07
N THR A 329 -16.84 -13.65 5.70
CA THR A 329 -15.80 -12.95 6.48
C THR A 329 -14.91 -12.12 5.58
N MET A 330 -14.47 -12.67 4.44
CA MET A 330 -13.66 -11.94 3.45
C MET A 330 -14.44 -10.78 2.82
N ASN A 331 -15.70 -10.99 2.42
CA ASN A 331 -16.53 -9.92 1.87
C ASN A 331 -16.73 -8.77 2.87
N THR A 332 -16.86 -9.10 4.17
CA THR A 332 -16.99 -8.09 5.22
C THR A 332 -15.69 -7.31 5.40
N TRP A 333 -14.55 -8.00 5.42
CA TRP A 333 -13.23 -7.39 5.47
C TRP A 333 -13.01 -6.41 4.32
N GLU A 334 -13.23 -6.84 3.07
CA GLU A 334 -13.07 -5.99 1.88
C GLU A 334 -13.99 -4.76 1.92
N ALA A 335 -15.25 -4.95 2.33
CA ALA A 335 -16.21 -3.86 2.45
C ALA A 335 -15.80 -2.84 3.51
N VAL A 336 -15.27 -3.30 4.65
CA VAL A 336 -14.78 -2.40 5.71
C VAL A 336 -13.50 -1.70 5.29
N GLN A 337 -12.55 -2.39 4.66
CA GLN A 337 -11.31 -1.79 4.15
C GLN A 337 -11.63 -0.62 3.21
N LYS A 338 -12.56 -0.84 2.26
CA LYS A 338 -13.01 0.21 1.35
C LYS A 338 -13.67 1.38 2.08
N LYS A 339 -14.62 1.11 2.98
CA LYS A 339 -15.31 2.15 3.76
C LYS A 339 -14.34 2.95 4.64
N PHE A 340 -13.38 2.28 5.24
CA PHE A 340 -12.36 2.91 6.08
C PHE A 340 -11.48 3.86 5.28
N ALA A 341 -11.01 3.41 4.10
CA ALA A 341 -10.28 4.27 3.16
C ALA A 341 -11.15 5.46 2.71
N ASP A 342 -12.41 5.24 2.37
CA ASP A 342 -13.33 6.30 1.96
C ASP A 342 -13.61 7.33 3.07
N ALA A 343 -13.67 6.90 4.33
CA ALA A 343 -13.92 7.78 5.46
C ALA A 343 -12.69 8.58 5.88
N ASN A 344 -11.49 8.00 5.78
CA ASN A 344 -10.28 8.57 6.36
C ASN A 344 -9.32 9.17 5.32
N MET A 345 -9.37 8.74 4.06
CA MET A 345 -8.52 9.27 3.00
C MET A 345 -9.14 10.53 2.40
N PRO A 346 -8.41 11.65 2.31
CA PRO A 346 -8.91 12.83 1.63
C PRO A 346 -9.25 12.55 0.15
N TYR A 347 -10.51 12.75 -0.21
CA TYR A 347 -10.91 12.80 -1.61
C TYR A 347 -10.31 14.03 -2.26
N TYR A 348 -9.54 13.79 -3.33
CA TYR A 348 -8.93 14.88 -4.09
C TYR A 348 -9.26 14.74 -5.57
N LYS A 349 -10.18 15.58 -6.03
CA LYS A 349 -10.41 15.89 -7.45
C LYS A 349 -9.80 17.28 -7.63
N GLY A 350 -8.59 17.35 -8.18
CA GLY A 350 -8.00 18.64 -8.52
C GLY A 350 -8.50 19.15 -9.86
#